data_AF-A0A354J5Y1-F1
#
_entry.id   AF-A0A354J5Y1-F1
#
_cell.length_a   1.000
_cell.length_b   1.000
_cell.length_c   1.000
_cell.angle_alpha   90.00
_cell.angle_beta   90.00
_cell.angle_gamma   90.00
#
_symmetry.space_group_name_H-M   'P 1'
#
loop_
_entity.id
_entity.type
_entity.pdbx_description
1 polymer ?
#
loop_
_entity_poly.entity_id
_entity_poly.type
_entity_poly.pdbx_seq_one_letter_code
_entity_poly.pdbx_strand_id
1 'polypeptide(L)'
;MNFFTMLIKPASSLCNLKCKYCFYDDVSNHREKKSNGIMTIETVDKLLKRVFEFVKKSSTISFAFQGGEPTLAGVAFFTYFCKKADELNEDGHKINYSIQTNGTLLDENFCRLFQQYKFLVGISQDGPREFHDLNRMDANLHGTFDKTNQAIKLLKKYKIEYNILSVITKQMARKPATLFKYFKKTNAKYVQLIPCLKSLDYIQGDNLNQYDLTVYEYAQFLKDIFKIWYSELKNNNYISIRQFDNIILMLKGQPPEQCGSNGRCSLQRVVESDGSLYPCDFYVLDDYRMGNLHTNTIQEMHASEGVKAFIENVIPESTLCKTCKVYQLCGGGCKRYRSFYSEEEGYCPYQDFLYDTYSQLIEIAARI
;
A
#
# COMPACT_ATOMS: atom_id res chain seq x y z
N MET A 1 -18.57 0.89 -15.98
CA MET A 1 -18.54 1.71 -14.76
C MET A 1 -17.18 2.39 -14.69
N ASN A 2 -17.11 3.72 -14.60
CA ASN A 2 -15.82 4.43 -14.55
C ASN A 2 -15.34 4.46 -13.09
N PHE A 3 -14.09 4.05 -12.87
CA PHE A 3 -13.45 4.05 -11.57
C PHE A 3 -12.42 5.18 -11.51
N PHE A 4 -12.49 5.99 -10.47
CA PHE A 4 -11.53 7.03 -10.18
C PHE A 4 -10.97 6.80 -8.78
N THR A 5 -9.64 6.80 -8.65
CA THR A 5 -8.97 6.66 -7.35
C THR A 5 -7.96 7.78 -7.15
N MET A 6 -7.90 8.28 -5.93
CA MET A 6 -6.97 9.31 -5.48
C MET A 6 -6.41 8.91 -4.12
N LEU A 7 -5.09 8.96 -3.98
CA LEU A 7 -4.37 8.67 -2.74
C LEU A 7 -3.96 10.00 -2.11
N ILE A 8 -4.40 10.28 -0.89
CA ILE A 8 -4.30 11.58 -0.26
C ILE A 8 -3.39 11.49 0.96
N LYS A 9 -2.48 12.45 1.11
CA LYS A 9 -1.58 12.59 2.27
C LYS A 9 -1.97 13.79 3.12
N PRO A 10 -3.01 13.66 3.97
CA PRO A 10 -3.57 14.81 4.68
C PRO A 10 -2.64 15.38 5.75
N ALA A 11 -1.62 14.63 6.18
CA ALA A 11 -0.56 15.08 7.08
C ALA A 11 0.83 15.04 6.44
N SER A 12 0.91 15.04 5.10
CA SER A 12 2.16 14.92 4.35
C SER A 12 3.00 13.74 4.83
N SER A 13 4.29 13.96 5.15
CA SER A 13 5.22 12.99 5.75
C SER A 13 5.27 13.04 7.28
N LEU A 14 4.44 13.84 7.94
CA LEU A 14 4.40 13.86 9.41
C LEU A 14 3.95 12.50 9.94
N CYS A 15 4.70 11.95 10.88
CA CYS A 15 4.37 10.68 11.53
C CYS A 15 4.78 10.74 13.00
N ASN A 16 4.00 10.12 13.87
CA ASN A 16 4.32 10.00 15.29
C ASN A 16 5.21 8.78 15.61
N LEU A 17 5.53 7.96 14.61
CA LEU A 17 6.45 6.84 14.70
C LEU A 17 7.75 7.10 13.93
N LYS A 18 8.80 6.35 14.28
CA LYS A 18 10.10 6.31 13.59
C LYS A 18 10.41 4.89 13.14
N CYS A 19 9.56 4.36 12.26
CA CYS A 19 9.73 2.99 11.75
C CYS A 19 11.05 2.87 10.98
N LYS A 20 11.91 1.91 11.34
CA LYS A 20 13.27 1.79 10.77
C LYS A 20 13.29 1.63 9.25
N TYR A 21 12.33 0.88 8.71
CA TYR A 21 12.24 0.54 7.28
C TYR A 21 11.33 1.48 6.47
N CYS A 22 10.88 2.60 7.04
CA CYS A 22 9.78 3.37 6.48
C CYS A 22 10.10 3.91 5.08
N PHE A 23 9.61 3.23 4.03
CA PHE A 23 9.85 3.67 2.65
C PHE A 23 9.35 5.09 2.40
N TYR A 24 8.33 5.53 3.15
CA TYR A 24 7.77 6.86 2.93
C TYR A 24 8.58 7.97 3.62
N ASP A 25 9.21 7.69 4.76
CA ASP A 25 10.19 8.62 5.33
C ASP A 25 11.38 8.76 4.37
N ASP A 26 11.87 7.64 3.83
CA ASP A 26 12.91 7.58 2.81
C ASP A 26 12.55 8.43 1.58
N VAL A 27 11.42 8.18 0.91
CA VAL A 27 10.93 9.01 -0.21
C VAL A 27 10.87 10.50 0.17
N SER A 28 10.37 10.81 1.37
CA SER A 28 10.23 12.21 1.78
C SER A 28 11.56 12.93 2.03
N ASN A 29 12.62 12.21 2.38
CA ASN A 29 13.97 12.76 2.55
C ASN A 29 14.63 13.13 1.21
N HIS A 30 14.13 12.60 0.09
CA HIS A 30 14.64 12.86 -1.27
C HIS A 30 13.87 13.99 -1.98
N ARG A 31 13.15 14.82 -1.22
CA ARG A 31 12.42 15.98 -1.73
C ARG A 31 13.06 17.27 -1.29
N GLU A 32 12.93 18.33 -2.08
CA GLU A 32 13.32 19.69 -1.68
C GLU A 32 12.67 20.09 -0.34
N LYS A 33 11.40 19.71 -0.17
CA LYS A 33 10.66 19.91 1.09
C LYS A 33 10.17 18.59 1.64
N LYS A 34 10.73 18.18 2.78
CA LYS A 34 10.38 16.91 3.44
C LYS A 34 8.91 16.80 3.79
N SER A 35 8.29 17.85 4.34
CA SER A 35 6.88 17.85 4.74
C SER A 35 6.20 19.16 4.43
N ASN A 36 4.97 19.07 3.91
CA ASN A 36 4.09 20.21 3.68
C ASN A 36 3.13 20.52 4.83
N GLY A 37 3.18 19.73 5.92
CA GLY A 37 2.33 19.92 7.09
C GLY A 37 0.96 19.25 6.97
N ILE A 38 -0.03 19.79 7.67
CA ILE A 38 -1.42 19.34 7.59
C ILE A 38 -2.13 20.04 6.43
N MET A 39 -2.88 19.28 5.64
CA MET A 39 -3.64 19.77 4.51
C MET A 39 -4.71 20.78 4.97
N THR A 40 -4.76 21.93 4.31
CA THR A 40 -5.72 22.97 4.63
C THR A 40 -7.11 22.64 4.09
N ILE A 41 -8.15 23.19 4.73
CA ILE A 41 -9.54 23.07 4.25
C ILE A 41 -9.69 23.64 2.83
N GLU A 42 -8.99 24.73 2.51
CA GLU A 42 -8.96 25.28 1.16
C GLU A 42 -8.44 24.25 0.14
N THR A 43 -7.38 23.51 0.49
CA THR A 43 -6.84 22.46 -0.38
C THR A 43 -7.82 21.30 -0.52
N VAL A 44 -8.55 20.94 0.54
CA VAL A 44 -9.64 19.94 0.47
C VAL A 44 -10.74 20.40 -0.50
N ASP A 45 -11.17 21.67 -0.41
CA ASP A 45 -12.19 22.23 -1.29
C ASP A 45 -11.75 22.18 -2.75
N LYS A 46 -10.50 22.56 -3.04
CA LYS A 46 -9.95 22.45 -4.40
C LYS A 46 -9.87 21.00 -4.84
N LEU A 47 -9.36 20.10 -4.00
CA LEU A 47 -9.26 18.67 -4.31
C LEU A 47 -10.61 18.10 -4.73
N LEU A 48 -11.62 18.24 -3.89
CA LEU A 48 -12.94 17.70 -4.15
C LEU A 48 -13.55 18.33 -5.41
N LYS A 49 -13.47 19.66 -5.54
CA LYS A 49 -13.94 20.36 -6.74
C LYS A 49 -13.29 19.80 -8.01
N ARG A 50 -11.95 19.66 -8.04
CA ARG A 50 -11.24 19.10 -9.19
C ARG A 50 -11.65 17.68 -9.52
N VAL A 51 -11.90 16.85 -8.50
CA VAL A 51 -12.35 15.47 -8.69
C VAL A 51 -13.74 15.44 -9.31
N PHE A 52 -14.72 16.16 -8.74
CA PHE A 52 -16.09 16.17 -9.26
C PHE A 52 -16.20 16.85 -10.64
N GLU A 53 -15.35 17.83 -10.96
CA GLU A 53 -15.24 18.41 -12.31
C GLU A 53 -14.71 17.40 -13.36
N PHE A 54 -13.86 16.45 -12.94
CA PHE A 54 -13.17 15.53 -13.85
C PHE A 54 -13.93 14.21 -14.08
N VAL A 55 -14.57 13.68 -13.05
CA VAL A 55 -15.22 12.36 -13.12
C VAL A 55 -16.52 12.43 -13.92
N LYS A 56 -16.83 11.36 -14.66
CA LYS A 56 -18.11 11.26 -15.38
C LYS A 56 -19.24 10.94 -14.42
N LYS A 57 -20.47 11.34 -14.74
CA LYS A 57 -21.69 11.00 -13.97
C LYS A 57 -21.75 9.52 -13.57
N SER A 58 -22.23 9.26 -12.36
CA SER A 58 -22.38 7.90 -11.81
C SER A 58 -21.09 7.06 -11.79
N SER A 59 -19.91 7.69 -11.74
CA SER A 59 -18.62 7.03 -11.48
C SER A 59 -18.54 6.46 -10.05
N THR A 60 -17.64 5.50 -9.85
CA THR A 60 -17.17 5.11 -8.52
C THR A 60 -15.88 5.87 -8.19
N ILE A 61 -15.88 6.59 -7.08
CA ILE A 61 -14.77 7.43 -6.61
C ILE A 61 -14.23 6.80 -5.33
N SER A 62 -12.92 6.56 -5.29
CA SER A 62 -12.24 6.02 -4.11
C SER A 62 -11.22 7.04 -3.60
N PHE A 63 -11.45 7.53 -2.38
CA PHE A 63 -10.52 8.37 -1.65
C PHE A 63 -9.75 7.52 -0.63
N ALA A 64 -8.46 7.33 -0.86
CA ALA A 64 -7.58 6.56 0.01
C ALA A 64 -6.65 7.50 0.77
N PHE A 65 -6.68 7.50 2.10
CA PHE A 65 -5.83 8.34 2.93
C PHE A 65 -4.61 7.55 3.42
N GLN A 66 -3.41 8.07 3.14
CA GLN A 66 -2.12 7.53 3.57
C GLN A 66 -1.18 8.69 3.92
N GLY A 67 0.14 8.50 3.77
CA GLY A 67 1.15 9.51 4.03
C GLY A 67 1.42 9.70 5.52
N GLY A 68 2.69 9.67 5.88
CA GLY A 68 3.17 9.73 7.26
C GLY A 68 2.26 8.89 8.14
N GLU A 69 1.60 9.54 9.10
CA GLU A 69 0.41 9.04 9.74
C GLU A 69 -0.81 9.95 9.44
N PRO A 70 -1.80 9.51 8.63
CA PRO A 70 -2.90 10.37 8.22
C PRO A 70 -3.80 10.81 9.38
N THR A 71 -3.89 10.03 10.47
CA THR A 71 -4.72 10.41 11.63
C THR A 71 -4.21 11.66 12.36
N LEU A 72 -2.98 12.12 12.09
CA LEU A 72 -2.46 13.40 12.57
C LEU A 72 -3.23 14.61 12.02
N ALA A 73 -3.93 14.48 10.90
CA ALA A 73 -4.85 15.53 10.42
C ALA A 73 -6.06 15.73 11.35
N GLY A 74 -6.34 14.76 12.23
CA GLY A 74 -7.39 14.82 13.23
C GLY A 74 -8.78 14.50 12.69
N VAL A 75 -9.67 14.02 13.57
CA VAL A 75 -11.04 13.60 13.20
C VAL A 75 -11.86 14.72 12.53
N ALA A 76 -11.63 15.98 12.90
CA ALA A 76 -12.31 17.13 12.34
C ALA A 76 -12.01 17.32 10.84
N PHE A 77 -10.78 17.07 10.40
CA PHE A 77 -10.39 17.10 8.99
C PHE A 77 -11.20 16.09 8.18
N PHE A 78 -11.24 14.83 8.62
CA PHE A 78 -11.96 13.78 7.90
C PHE A 78 -13.47 13.98 7.94
N THR A 79 -14.02 14.49 9.05
CA THR A 79 -15.44 14.86 9.15
C THR A 79 -15.80 15.92 8.13
N TYR A 80 -14.98 16.98 8.02
CA TYR A 80 -15.16 18.02 7.00
C TYR A 80 -15.07 17.43 5.60
N PHE A 81 -14.01 16.66 5.30
CA PHE A 81 -13.79 16.06 3.99
C PHE A 81 -15.00 15.25 3.53
N CYS A 82 -15.49 14.33 4.36
CA CYS A 82 -16.59 13.45 3.98
C CYS A 82 -17.89 14.22 3.79
N LYS A 83 -18.20 15.17 4.70
CA LYS A 83 -19.37 16.04 4.57
C LYS A 83 -19.31 16.84 3.27
N LYS A 84 -18.15 17.43 2.96
CA LYS A 84 -17.96 18.24 1.75
C LYS A 84 -18.05 17.41 0.48
N ALA A 85 -17.54 16.19 0.51
CA ALA A 85 -17.66 15.25 -0.61
C ALA A 85 -19.12 14.85 -0.85
N ASP A 86 -19.90 14.60 0.20
CA ASP A 86 -21.34 14.33 0.08
C ASP A 86 -22.11 15.54 -0.46
N GLU A 87 -21.80 16.75 0.01
CA GLU A 87 -22.40 18.00 -0.47
C GLU A 87 -22.19 18.22 -1.98
N LEU A 88 -21.02 17.86 -2.50
CA LEU A 88 -20.67 18.01 -3.92
C LEU A 88 -21.14 16.85 -4.80
N ASN A 89 -21.63 15.76 -4.20
CA ASN A 89 -22.01 14.54 -4.93
C ASN A 89 -23.44 14.63 -5.50
N GLU A 90 -23.68 15.59 -6.40
CA GLU A 90 -25.00 15.80 -7.02
C GLU A 90 -25.34 14.71 -8.06
N ASP A 91 -24.33 14.12 -8.70
CA ASP A 91 -24.47 13.17 -9.82
C ASP A 91 -24.56 11.69 -9.40
N GLY A 92 -24.83 11.43 -8.11
CA GLY A 92 -25.07 10.09 -7.58
C GLY A 92 -23.87 9.15 -7.69
N HIS A 93 -22.65 9.66 -7.51
CA HIS A 93 -21.43 8.86 -7.49
C HIS A 93 -21.42 7.90 -6.30
N LYS A 94 -20.84 6.72 -6.50
CA LYS A 94 -20.50 5.83 -5.39
C LYS A 94 -19.15 6.24 -4.81
N ILE A 95 -19.14 6.80 -3.61
CA ILE A 95 -17.91 7.20 -2.92
C ILE A 95 -17.48 6.11 -1.94
N ASN A 96 -16.22 5.68 -2.02
CA ASN A 96 -15.60 4.78 -1.07
C ASN A 96 -14.44 5.50 -0.36
N TYR A 97 -14.32 5.26 0.94
CA TYR A 97 -13.24 5.80 1.75
C TYR A 97 -12.36 4.67 2.29
N SER A 98 -11.05 4.85 2.24
CA SER A 98 -10.11 3.97 2.92
C SER A 98 -9.00 4.77 3.59
N ILE A 99 -8.44 4.23 4.67
CA ILE A 99 -7.34 4.87 5.39
C ILE A 99 -6.30 3.83 5.79
N GLN A 100 -5.02 4.13 5.59
CA GLN A 100 -3.91 3.33 6.11
C GLN A 100 -3.31 4.05 7.32
N THR A 101 -3.28 3.39 8.48
CA THR A 101 -2.82 3.99 9.74
C THR A 101 -1.96 3.01 10.54
N ASN A 102 -1.04 3.56 11.34
CA ASN A 102 -0.31 2.83 12.37
C ASN A 102 -1.19 2.45 13.58
N GLY A 103 -2.39 3.03 13.67
CA GLY A 103 -3.40 2.73 14.68
C GLY A 103 -3.19 3.42 16.03
N THR A 104 -2.01 3.99 16.30
CA THR A 104 -1.63 4.46 17.64
C THR A 104 -2.42 5.68 18.13
N LEU A 105 -3.09 6.39 17.23
CA LEU A 105 -3.96 7.54 17.52
C LEU A 105 -5.45 7.23 17.34
N LEU A 106 -5.82 5.99 17.01
CA LEU A 106 -7.23 5.63 16.84
C LEU A 106 -7.94 5.59 18.19
N ASP A 107 -9.06 6.30 18.27
CA ASP A 107 -9.95 6.39 19.41
C ASP A 107 -11.41 6.11 19.01
N GLU A 108 -12.35 6.30 19.94
CA GLU A 108 -13.77 6.12 19.64
C GLU A 108 -14.33 7.14 18.64
N ASN A 109 -13.76 8.36 18.56
CA ASN A 109 -14.23 9.40 17.65
C ASN A 109 -13.93 9.03 16.21
N PHE A 110 -12.70 8.57 15.94
CA PHE A 110 -12.36 7.99 14.63
C PHE A 110 -13.24 6.80 14.30
N CYS A 111 -13.48 5.89 15.26
CA CYS A 111 -14.31 4.72 15.00
C CYS A 111 -15.76 5.08 14.64
N ARG A 112 -16.36 6.08 15.30
CA ARG A 112 -17.70 6.58 14.96
C ARG A 112 -17.74 7.16 13.54
N LEU A 113 -16.72 7.94 13.18
CA LEU A 113 -16.60 8.50 11.83
C LEU A 113 -16.45 7.39 10.78
N PHE A 114 -15.57 6.43 11.01
CA PHE A 114 -15.33 5.31 10.10
C PHE A 114 -16.56 4.43 9.92
N GLN A 115 -17.34 4.22 10.99
CA GLN A 115 -18.61 3.50 10.90
C GLN A 115 -19.65 4.27 10.09
N GLN A 116 -19.78 5.58 10.33
CA GLN A 116 -20.74 6.44 9.62
C GLN A 116 -20.46 6.47 8.11
N TYR A 117 -19.20 6.66 7.72
CA TYR A 117 -18.80 6.80 6.32
C TYR A 117 -18.28 5.49 5.69
N LYS A 118 -18.39 4.37 6.42
CA LYS A 118 -17.99 3.02 5.97
C LYS A 118 -16.54 2.96 5.45
N PHE A 119 -15.60 3.49 6.22
CA PHE A 119 -14.18 3.41 5.89
C PHE A 119 -13.70 1.96 5.91
N LEU A 120 -12.89 1.59 4.91
CA LEU A 120 -12.01 0.44 4.99
C LEU A 120 -10.68 0.85 5.64
N VAL A 121 -10.31 0.22 6.75
CA VAL A 121 -9.09 0.57 7.50
C VAL A 121 -7.95 -0.41 7.22
N GLY A 122 -6.81 0.08 6.75
CA GLY A 122 -5.56 -0.66 6.73
C GLY A 122 -4.75 -0.40 7.99
N ILE A 123 -4.60 -1.40 8.87
CA ILE A 123 -3.75 -1.31 10.07
C ILE A 123 -2.37 -1.89 9.80
N SER A 124 -1.37 -1.05 9.97
CA SER A 124 0.05 -1.44 9.94
C SER A 124 0.39 -2.31 11.15
N GLN A 125 0.46 -3.64 10.97
CA GLN A 125 0.84 -4.62 12.01
C GLN A 125 1.70 -5.75 11.42
N ASP A 126 2.95 -5.88 11.89
CA ASP A 126 3.98 -6.84 11.44
C ASP A 126 3.97 -8.20 12.15
N GLY A 127 2.95 -8.50 12.96
CA GLY A 127 2.81 -9.78 13.64
C GLY A 127 2.99 -9.68 15.16
N PRO A 128 3.54 -10.73 15.81
CA PRO A 128 3.82 -10.70 17.24
C PRO A 128 4.70 -9.54 17.67
N ARG A 129 4.69 -9.24 18.98
CA ARG A 129 5.42 -8.11 19.58
C ARG A 129 6.88 -8.08 19.16
N GLU A 130 7.55 -9.24 19.19
CA GLU A 130 8.96 -9.37 18.86
C GLU A 130 9.31 -8.98 17.42
N PHE A 131 8.35 -9.03 16.49
CA PHE A 131 8.53 -8.56 15.12
C PHE A 131 8.12 -7.10 14.96
N HIS A 132 6.99 -6.74 15.56
CA HIS A 132 6.44 -5.38 15.47
C HIS A 132 7.35 -4.34 16.12
N ASP A 133 7.67 -4.53 17.40
CA ASP A 133 8.40 -3.53 18.20
C ASP A 133 9.87 -3.43 17.79
N LEU A 134 10.40 -4.42 17.04
CA LEU A 134 11.76 -4.38 16.52
C LEU A 134 12.00 -3.19 15.56
N ASN A 135 10.96 -2.84 14.80
CA ASN A 135 11.05 -1.85 13.73
C ASN A 135 10.04 -0.72 13.86
N ARG A 136 8.84 -0.96 14.41
CA ARG A 136 7.82 0.07 14.63
C ARG A 136 7.91 0.61 16.04
N MET A 137 8.60 1.74 16.16
CA MET A 137 8.82 2.41 17.44
C MET A 137 8.29 3.84 17.36
N ASP A 138 7.88 4.38 18.50
CA ASP A 138 7.54 5.80 18.62
C ASP A 138 8.77 6.71 18.61
N ALA A 139 8.56 8.02 18.68
CA ALA A 139 9.64 9.00 18.68
C ALA A 139 10.63 8.84 19.86
N ASN A 140 10.22 8.16 20.94
CA ASN A 140 11.01 7.86 22.13
C ASN A 140 11.60 6.43 22.09
N LEU A 141 11.53 5.75 20.94
CA LEU A 141 12.03 4.39 20.72
C LEU A 141 11.30 3.31 21.53
N HIS A 142 10.06 3.56 21.96
CA HIS A 142 9.23 2.53 22.56
C HIS A 142 8.44 1.76 21.51
N GLY A 143 8.27 0.45 21.74
CA GLY A 143 7.46 -0.42 20.89
C GLY A 143 5.98 -0.02 20.86
N THR A 144 5.34 -0.17 19.70
CA THR A 144 3.96 0.29 19.45
C THR A 144 2.91 -0.81 19.41
N PHE A 145 3.32 -2.08 19.58
CA PHE A 145 2.46 -3.26 19.43
C PHE A 145 1.15 -3.16 20.25
N ASP A 146 1.21 -2.72 21.50
CA ASP A 146 0.02 -2.63 22.35
C ASP A 146 -0.97 -1.59 21.88
N LYS A 147 -0.49 -0.41 21.49
CA LYS A 147 -1.32 0.68 20.95
C LYS A 147 -2.01 0.23 19.66
N THR A 148 -1.26 -0.39 18.75
CA THR A 148 -1.83 -0.94 17.50
C THR A 148 -2.86 -2.04 17.78
N ASN A 149 -2.63 -2.93 18.75
CA ASN A 149 -3.62 -3.95 19.12
C ASN A 149 -4.85 -3.39 19.82
N GLN A 150 -4.71 -2.31 20.60
CA GLN A 150 -5.84 -1.57 21.15
C GLN A 150 -6.70 -0.97 20.04
N ALA A 151 -6.08 -0.41 19.00
CA ALA A 151 -6.80 0.07 17.82
C ALA A 151 -7.58 -1.05 17.12
N ILE A 152 -6.98 -2.24 16.93
CA ILE A 152 -7.70 -3.40 16.37
C ILE A 152 -8.90 -3.80 17.25
N LYS A 153 -8.78 -3.73 18.58
CA LYS A 153 -9.92 -3.98 19.49
C LYS A 153 -11.03 -2.95 19.31
N LEU A 154 -10.69 -1.68 19.13
CA LEU A 154 -11.67 -0.62 18.83
C LEU A 154 -12.36 -0.87 17.48
N LEU A 155 -11.62 -1.16 16.42
CA LEU A 155 -12.21 -1.47 15.10
C LEU A 155 -13.19 -2.65 15.20
N LYS A 156 -12.85 -3.71 15.94
CA LYS A 156 -13.75 -4.84 16.21
C LYS A 156 -14.99 -4.43 17.01
N LYS A 157 -14.83 -3.62 18.07
CA LYS A 157 -15.94 -3.11 18.90
C LYS A 157 -16.96 -2.35 18.05
N TYR A 158 -16.50 -1.54 17.10
CA TYR A 158 -17.34 -0.74 16.21
C TYR A 158 -17.74 -1.45 14.91
N LYS A 159 -17.33 -2.70 14.72
CA LYS A 159 -17.59 -3.51 13.51
C LYS A 159 -17.09 -2.82 12.22
N ILE A 160 -15.93 -2.18 12.29
CA ILE A 160 -15.28 -1.54 11.14
C ILE A 160 -14.46 -2.59 10.42
N GLU A 161 -14.59 -2.64 9.09
CA GLU A 161 -13.81 -3.54 8.24
C GLU A 161 -12.35 -3.09 8.20
N TYR A 162 -11.43 -4.04 8.35
CA TYR A 162 -10.01 -3.72 8.34
C TYR A 162 -9.14 -4.83 7.75
N ASN A 163 -8.02 -4.39 7.18
CA ASN A 163 -6.95 -5.21 6.65
C ASN A 163 -5.70 -5.06 7.52
N ILE A 164 -4.89 -6.10 7.62
CA ILE A 164 -3.55 -6.02 8.21
C ILE A 164 -2.51 -5.77 7.11
N LEU A 165 -1.66 -4.77 7.30
CA LEU A 165 -0.53 -4.49 6.42
C LEU A 165 0.77 -4.79 7.17
N SER A 166 1.49 -5.81 6.72
CA SER A 166 2.69 -6.32 7.36
C SER A 166 3.89 -6.12 6.44
N VAL A 167 4.90 -5.38 6.90
CA VAL A 167 6.17 -5.26 6.18
C VAL A 167 7.02 -6.48 6.51
N ILE A 168 7.47 -7.19 5.49
CA ILE A 168 8.24 -8.43 5.62
C ILE A 168 9.71 -8.07 5.64
N THR A 169 10.28 -8.05 6.83
CA THR A 169 11.71 -7.85 7.06
C THR A 169 12.46 -9.18 7.03
N LYS A 170 13.79 -9.11 6.94
CA LYS A 170 14.68 -10.28 7.04
C LYS A 170 14.41 -11.19 8.24
N GLN A 171 14.16 -10.62 9.42
CA GLN A 171 13.89 -11.38 10.63
C GLN A 171 12.58 -12.16 10.53
N MET A 172 11.56 -11.56 9.92
CA MET A 172 10.24 -12.16 9.74
C MET A 172 10.24 -13.21 8.64
N ALA A 173 10.98 -12.98 7.56
CA ALA A 173 11.10 -13.89 6.43
C ALA A 173 11.56 -15.30 6.85
N ARG A 174 12.36 -15.38 7.92
CA ARG A 174 12.85 -16.63 8.50
C ARG A 174 11.85 -17.35 9.41
N LYS A 175 10.70 -16.74 9.71
CA LYS A 175 9.70 -17.27 10.67
C LYS A 175 8.24 -17.15 10.15
N PRO A 176 7.93 -17.59 8.92
CA PRO A 176 6.59 -17.46 8.32
C PRO A 176 5.49 -18.13 9.15
N ALA A 177 5.76 -19.29 9.77
CA ALA A 177 4.81 -19.97 10.63
C ALA A 177 4.42 -19.16 11.88
N THR A 178 5.36 -18.40 12.44
CA THR A 178 5.09 -17.52 13.60
C THR A 178 4.16 -16.39 13.20
N LEU A 179 4.41 -15.79 12.03
CA LEU A 179 3.58 -14.73 11.48
C LEU A 179 2.15 -15.24 11.14
N PHE A 180 2.04 -16.39 10.48
CA PHE A 180 0.72 -16.96 10.15
C PHE A 180 -0.09 -17.34 11.40
N LYS A 181 0.57 -17.92 12.42
CA LYS A 181 -0.04 -18.23 13.72
C LYS A 181 -0.60 -16.97 14.38
N TYR A 182 0.09 -15.84 14.25
CA TYR A 182 -0.41 -14.56 14.74
C TYR A 182 -1.68 -14.11 14.02
N PHE A 183 -1.73 -14.21 12.69
CA PHE A 183 -2.94 -13.88 11.92
C PHE A 183 -4.15 -14.74 12.36
N LYS A 184 -3.95 -16.05 12.56
CA LYS A 184 -4.99 -16.93 13.11
C LYS A 184 -5.42 -16.50 14.51
N LYS A 185 -4.46 -16.29 15.43
CA LYS A 185 -4.73 -15.91 16.82
C LYS A 185 -5.50 -14.59 16.92
N THR A 186 -5.21 -13.65 16.03
CA THR A 186 -5.87 -12.34 16.00
C THR A 186 -7.18 -12.34 15.21
N ASN A 187 -7.55 -13.48 14.60
CA ASN A 187 -8.69 -13.62 13.70
C ASN A 187 -8.64 -12.61 12.55
N ALA A 188 -7.45 -12.38 12.00
CA ALA A 188 -7.27 -11.58 10.80
C ALA A 188 -7.97 -12.25 9.61
N LYS A 189 -8.66 -11.45 8.79
CA LYS A 189 -9.39 -11.94 7.61
C LYS A 189 -8.73 -11.53 6.31
N TYR A 190 -8.13 -10.34 6.28
CA TYR A 190 -7.50 -9.75 5.11
C TYR A 190 -6.10 -9.27 5.48
N VAL A 191 -5.10 -9.77 4.78
CA VAL A 191 -3.68 -9.53 5.05
C VAL A 191 -2.97 -9.13 3.77
N GLN A 192 -2.15 -8.09 3.86
CA GLN A 192 -1.21 -7.68 2.83
C GLN A 192 0.21 -7.84 3.36
N LEU A 193 0.99 -8.67 2.67
CA LEU A 193 2.42 -8.87 2.91
C LEU A 193 3.18 -7.95 1.95
N ILE A 194 3.99 -7.05 2.49
CA ILE A 194 4.70 -6.01 1.73
C ILE A 194 6.19 -6.27 1.89
N PRO A 195 6.97 -6.53 0.83
CA PRO A 195 8.41 -6.73 0.98
C PRO A 195 9.06 -5.46 1.56
N CYS A 196 9.96 -5.62 2.53
CA CYS A 196 10.76 -4.52 3.04
C CYS A 196 11.69 -4.01 1.93
N LEU A 197 11.37 -2.84 1.39
CA LEU A 197 12.18 -2.21 0.36
C LEU A 197 13.41 -1.57 0.97
N LYS A 198 14.51 -1.65 0.23
CA LYS A 198 15.72 -0.86 0.51
C LYS A 198 15.49 0.60 0.15
N SER A 199 16.32 1.48 0.73
CA SER A 199 16.32 2.92 0.42
C SER A 199 16.43 3.18 -1.08
N LEU A 200 15.89 4.31 -1.54
CA LEU A 200 16.08 4.79 -2.91
C LEU A 200 17.56 4.99 -3.27
N ASP A 201 18.41 5.32 -2.29
CA ASP A 201 19.85 5.50 -2.46
C ASP A 201 20.65 4.19 -2.45
N TYR A 202 20.01 3.04 -2.21
CA TYR A 202 20.72 1.76 -2.13
C TYR A 202 21.38 1.40 -3.47
N ILE A 203 22.68 1.18 -3.42
CA ILE A 203 23.47 0.66 -4.52
C ILE A 203 23.85 -0.80 -4.21
N GLN A 204 23.82 -1.64 -5.24
CA GLN A 204 24.25 -3.03 -5.09
C GLN A 204 25.69 -3.10 -4.54
N GLY A 205 25.87 -3.82 -3.44
CA GLY A 205 27.15 -3.93 -2.73
C GLY A 205 27.22 -3.11 -1.43
N ASP A 206 26.24 -2.24 -1.18
CA ASP A 206 26.14 -1.53 0.10
C ASP A 206 25.88 -2.48 1.27
N ASN A 207 26.28 -2.03 2.47
CA ASN A 207 25.99 -2.75 3.70
C ASN A 207 24.48 -2.79 3.95
N LEU A 208 23.94 -4.00 4.12
CA LEU A 208 22.54 -4.21 4.44
C LEU A 208 22.24 -3.80 5.89
N ASN A 209 21.13 -3.09 6.08
CA ASN A 209 20.55 -2.90 7.40
C ASN A 209 20.04 -4.24 7.93
N GLN A 210 19.88 -4.32 9.25
CA GLN A 210 19.43 -5.56 9.89
C GLN A 210 18.05 -6.03 9.38
N TYR A 211 17.17 -5.10 8.98
CA TYR A 211 15.82 -5.40 8.51
C TYR A 211 15.73 -5.62 7.00
N ASP A 212 16.78 -5.31 6.23
CA ASP A 212 16.77 -5.36 4.78
C ASP A 212 16.58 -6.80 4.30
N LEU A 213 15.56 -6.98 3.47
CA LEU A 213 15.19 -8.26 2.91
C LEU A 213 16.07 -8.58 1.71
N THR A 214 16.62 -9.79 1.66
CA THR A 214 17.31 -10.31 0.46
C THR A 214 16.31 -11.00 -0.47
N VAL A 215 16.67 -11.12 -1.76
CA VAL A 215 15.82 -11.82 -2.73
C VAL A 215 15.60 -13.29 -2.33
N TYR A 216 16.64 -13.99 -1.88
CA TYR A 216 16.55 -15.39 -1.45
C TYR A 216 15.63 -15.55 -0.23
N GLU A 217 15.76 -14.67 0.76
CA GLU A 217 14.89 -14.70 1.94
C GLU A 217 13.43 -14.39 1.58
N TYR A 218 13.19 -13.50 0.63
CA TYR A 218 11.84 -13.19 0.17
C TYR A 218 11.19 -14.37 -0.56
N ALA A 219 11.91 -14.99 -1.50
CA ALA A 219 11.41 -16.16 -2.23
C ALA A 219 11.09 -17.31 -1.28
N GLN A 220 11.99 -17.60 -0.34
CA GLN A 220 11.79 -18.65 0.66
C GLN A 220 10.60 -18.33 1.56
N PHE A 221 10.46 -17.09 2.03
CA PHE A 221 9.31 -16.65 2.80
C PHE A 221 7.99 -16.86 2.05
N LEU A 222 7.92 -16.46 0.77
CA LEU A 222 6.72 -16.62 -0.04
C LEU A 222 6.34 -18.10 -0.22
N LYS A 223 7.32 -18.97 -0.50
CA LYS A 223 7.09 -20.43 -0.60
C LYS A 223 6.55 -21.01 0.70
N ASP A 224 7.19 -20.68 1.82
CA ASP A 224 6.82 -21.22 3.13
C ASP A 224 5.47 -20.71 3.61
N ILE A 225 5.20 -19.39 3.48
CA ILE A 225 3.91 -18.82 3.89
C ILE A 225 2.77 -19.29 2.98
N PHE A 226 3.03 -19.49 1.69
CA PHE A 226 2.06 -20.08 0.76
C PHE A 226 1.74 -21.52 1.12
N LYS A 227 2.74 -22.36 1.42
CA LYS A 227 2.53 -23.75 1.83
C LYS A 227 1.62 -23.85 3.05
N ILE A 228 1.84 -22.99 4.05
CA ILE A 228 1.00 -22.90 5.25
C ILE A 228 -0.42 -22.45 4.87
N TRP A 229 -0.53 -21.36 4.11
CA TRP A 229 -1.82 -20.80 3.69
C TRP A 229 -2.65 -21.81 2.89
N TYR A 230 -2.03 -22.51 1.93
CA TYR A 230 -2.68 -23.51 1.10
C TYR A 230 -3.18 -24.71 1.92
N SER A 231 -2.40 -25.15 2.91
CA SER A 231 -2.85 -26.19 3.85
C SER A 231 -4.07 -25.75 4.65
N GLU A 232 -4.10 -24.49 5.10
CA GLU A 232 -5.23 -23.93 5.86
C GLU A 232 -6.46 -23.70 4.98
N LEU A 233 -6.27 -23.29 3.72
CA LEU A 233 -7.33 -23.22 2.72
C LEU A 233 -8.00 -24.58 2.51
N LYS A 234 -7.21 -25.66 2.36
CA LYS A 234 -7.75 -27.04 2.25
C LYS A 234 -8.53 -27.49 3.48
N ASN A 235 -8.24 -26.91 4.64
CA ASN A 235 -8.94 -27.17 5.90
C ASN A 235 -10.08 -26.17 6.17
N ASN A 236 -10.54 -25.42 5.16
CA ASN A 236 -11.59 -24.40 5.26
C ASN A 236 -11.29 -23.23 6.22
N ASN A 237 -10.01 -22.98 6.51
CA ASN A 237 -9.55 -21.88 7.36
C ASN A 237 -8.96 -20.74 6.51
N TYR A 238 -9.73 -20.26 5.55
CA TYR A 238 -9.28 -19.24 4.61
C TYR A 238 -8.98 -17.89 5.30
N ILE A 239 -7.82 -17.33 4.94
CA ILE A 239 -7.44 -15.93 5.18
C ILE A 239 -7.09 -15.33 3.83
N SER A 240 -7.68 -14.19 3.48
CA SER A 240 -7.31 -13.45 2.26
C SER A 240 -5.90 -12.93 2.42
N ILE A 241 -4.98 -13.40 1.57
CA ILE A 241 -3.63 -12.86 1.44
C ILE A 241 -3.56 -12.18 0.09
N ARG A 242 -3.53 -10.85 0.09
CA ARG A 242 -3.71 -10.00 -1.11
C ARG A 242 -2.84 -10.44 -2.28
N GLN A 243 -1.60 -10.85 -2.02
CA GLN A 243 -0.70 -11.33 -3.06
C GLN A 243 -1.19 -12.62 -3.74
N PHE A 244 -1.64 -13.61 -2.97
CA PHE A 244 -2.14 -14.87 -3.51
C PHE A 244 -3.47 -14.69 -4.22
N ASP A 245 -4.37 -13.89 -3.63
CA ASP A 245 -5.66 -13.57 -4.24
C ASP A 245 -5.48 -12.88 -5.60
N ASN A 246 -4.55 -11.91 -5.70
CA ASN A 246 -4.25 -11.25 -6.98
C ASN A 246 -3.65 -12.21 -8.01
N ILE A 247 -2.79 -13.15 -7.61
CA ILE A 247 -2.26 -14.17 -8.52
C ILE A 247 -3.40 -15.05 -9.05
N ILE A 248 -4.30 -15.48 -8.18
CA ILE A 248 -5.44 -16.33 -8.55
C ILE A 248 -6.38 -15.58 -9.50
N LEU A 249 -6.68 -14.29 -9.25
CA LEU A 249 -7.46 -13.45 -10.16
C LEU A 249 -6.81 -13.40 -11.56
N MET A 250 -5.50 -13.16 -11.62
CA MET A 250 -4.77 -13.09 -12.90
C MET A 250 -4.74 -14.44 -13.63
N LEU A 251 -4.61 -15.56 -12.91
CA LEU A 251 -4.71 -16.90 -13.50
C LEU A 251 -6.10 -17.18 -14.08
N LYS A 252 -7.15 -16.55 -13.55
CA LYS A 252 -8.52 -16.57 -14.09
C LYS A 252 -8.73 -15.59 -15.26
N GLY A 253 -7.68 -14.93 -15.74
CA GLY A 253 -7.77 -13.93 -16.81
C GLY A 253 -8.38 -12.60 -16.36
N GLN A 254 -8.52 -12.36 -15.05
CA GLN A 254 -9.03 -11.12 -14.50
C GLN A 254 -7.89 -10.15 -14.18
N PRO A 255 -8.09 -8.83 -14.33
CA PRO A 255 -7.07 -7.87 -13.93
C PRO A 255 -6.83 -7.93 -12.41
N PRO A 256 -5.58 -7.75 -11.95
CA PRO A 256 -5.32 -7.64 -10.52
C PRO A 256 -5.93 -6.37 -9.95
N GLU A 257 -6.36 -6.43 -8.69
CA GLU A 257 -6.74 -5.25 -7.92
C GLU A 257 -5.49 -4.44 -7.53
N GLN A 258 -4.38 -5.12 -7.24
CA GLN A 258 -3.15 -4.47 -6.82
C GLN A 258 -2.35 -3.92 -8.01
N CYS A 259 -2.11 -2.60 -8.01
CA CYS A 259 -1.27 -1.91 -8.99
C CYS A 259 0.13 -2.53 -9.11
N GLY A 260 0.66 -2.63 -10.33
CA GLY A 260 1.99 -3.15 -10.62
C GLY A 260 2.10 -4.67 -10.66
N SER A 261 1.07 -5.41 -10.25
CA SER A 261 1.12 -6.89 -10.21
C SER A 261 1.22 -7.55 -11.59
N ASN A 262 0.75 -6.86 -12.64
CA ASN A 262 0.80 -7.29 -14.04
C ASN A 262 1.91 -6.57 -14.85
N GLY A 263 2.88 -5.94 -14.17
CA GLY A 263 4.00 -5.27 -14.84
C GLY A 263 3.74 -3.84 -15.29
N ARG A 264 2.51 -3.33 -15.18
CA ARG A 264 2.13 -2.00 -15.64
C ARG A 264 1.86 -1.05 -14.49
N CYS A 265 2.39 0.16 -14.59
CA CYS A 265 2.04 1.24 -13.67
C CYS A 265 0.68 1.84 -14.03
N SER A 266 -0.05 2.32 -13.02
CA SER A 266 -1.23 3.16 -13.17
C SER A 266 -1.02 4.47 -12.41
N LEU A 267 -1.71 5.53 -12.84
CA LEU A 267 -1.71 6.79 -12.11
C LEU A 267 -2.55 6.65 -10.84
N GLN A 268 -1.88 6.61 -9.70
CA GLN A 268 -2.47 6.57 -8.36
C GLN A 268 -3.00 7.94 -7.91
N ARG A 269 -2.56 9.02 -8.59
CA ARG A 269 -2.94 10.42 -8.30
C ARG A 269 -2.72 10.73 -6.82
N VAL A 270 -1.46 10.64 -6.42
CA VAL A 270 -1.06 10.93 -5.05
C VAL A 270 -1.10 12.44 -4.83
N VAL A 271 -1.90 12.89 -3.86
CA VAL A 271 -2.04 14.30 -3.49
C VAL A 271 -1.28 14.54 -2.20
N GLU A 272 -0.32 15.47 -2.25
CA GLU A 272 0.34 16.01 -1.06
C GLU A 272 -0.51 17.07 -0.36
N SER A 273 -0.19 17.37 0.90
CA SER A 273 -0.99 18.29 1.74
C SER A 273 -1.08 19.74 1.22
N ASP A 274 -0.16 20.14 0.34
CA ASP A 274 -0.15 21.44 -0.36
C ASP A 274 -0.96 21.43 -1.68
N GLY A 275 -1.54 20.29 -2.05
CA GLY A 275 -2.29 20.09 -3.28
C GLY A 275 -1.43 19.67 -4.48
N SER A 276 -0.13 19.45 -4.30
CA SER A 276 0.75 18.94 -5.36
C SER A 276 0.40 17.48 -5.68
N LEU A 277 0.37 17.13 -6.97
CA LEU A 277 -0.07 15.82 -7.46
C LEU A 277 1.11 15.01 -8.03
N TYR A 278 1.13 13.70 -7.80
CA TYR A 278 2.20 12.77 -8.19
C TYR A 278 1.64 11.44 -8.71
N PRO A 279 2.37 10.71 -9.58
CA PRO A 279 1.82 9.55 -10.28
C PRO A 279 1.72 8.29 -9.41
N CYS A 280 2.60 8.12 -8.43
CA CYS A 280 2.73 6.90 -7.63
C CYS A 280 3.30 7.21 -6.23
N ASP A 281 2.88 6.46 -5.21
CA ASP A 281 3.25 6.69 -3.81
C ASP A 281 4.76 6.49 -3.53
N PHE A 282 5.39 5.60 -4.30
CA PHE A 282 6.85 5.39 -4.24
C PHE A 282 7.65 6.47 -4.97
N TYR A 283 6.98 7.35 -5.72
CA TYR A 283 7.59 8.33 -6.61
C TYR A 283 6.98 9.71 -6.38
N VAL A 284 6.68 10.04 -5.12
CA VAL A 284 6.41 11.41 -4.69
C VAL A 284 7.74 12.14 -4.59
N LEU A 285 8.34 12.40 -5.75
CA LEU A 285 9.64 13.06 -5.93
C LEU A 285 9.45 14.24 -6.87
N ASP A 286 10.26 15.28 -6.71
CA ASP A 286 10.08 16.56 -7.41
C ASP A 286 10.10 16.39 -8.94
N ASP A 287 10.94 15.50 -9.47
CA ASP A 287 11.02 15.14 -10.90
C ASP A 287 9.71 14.59 -11.49
N TYR A 288 8.84 14.03 -10.66
CA TYR A 288 7.59 13.40 -11.08
C TYR A 288 6.36 14.21 -10.68
N ARG A 289 6.55 15.46 -10.25
CA ARG A 289 5.45 16.35 -9.89
C ARG A 289 4.58 16.64 -11.12
N MET A 290 3.29 16.33 -11.01
CA MET A 290 2.32 16.45 -12.10
C MET A 290 1.72 17.85 -12.22
N GLY A 291 1.76 18.65 -11.15
CA GLY A 291 1.11 19.96 -11.05
C GLY A 291 0.51 20.17 -9.67
N ASN A 292 -0.43 21.12 -9.54
CA ASN A 292 -1.08 21.42 -8.27
C ASN A 292 -2.59 21.73 -8.44
N LEU A 293 -3.42 21.21 -7.53
CA LEU A 293 -4.88 21.35 -7.55
C LEU A 293 -5.38 22.81 -7.53
N HIS A 294 -4.59 23.72 -6.95
CA HIS A 294 -4.90 25.15 -6.88
C HIS A 294 -4.82 25.82 -8.27
N THR A 295 -3.91 25.35 -9.13
CA THR A 295 -3.59 26.00 -10.41
C THR A 295 -3.98 25.18 -11.63
N ASN A 296 -4.18 23.86 -11.48
CA ASN A 296 -4.37 22.94 -12.60
C ASN A 296 -5.64 22.09 -12.45
N THR A 297 -6.19 21.71 -13.58
CA THR A 297 -7.21 20.65 -13.70
C THR A 297 -6.55 19.26 -13.62
N ILE A 298 -7.33 18.22 -13.31
CA ILE A 298 -6.84 16.84 -13.33
C ILE A 298 -6.40 16.42 -14.74
N GLN A 299 -7.09 16.90 -15.78
CA GLN A 299 -6.74 16.60 -17.17
C GLN A 299 -5.36 17.17 -17.55
N GLU A 300 -5.07 18.41 -17.16
CA GLU A 300 -3.75 19.02 -17.38
C GLU A 300 -2.66 18.26 -16.61
N MET A 301 -2.91 17.91 -15.35
CA MET A 301 -1.94 17.17 -14.54
C MET A 301 -1.65 15.76 -15.10
N HIS A 302 -2.66 15.07 -15.65
CA HIS A 302 -2.46 13.78 -16.34
C HIS A 302 -1.60 13.88 -17.61
N ALA A 303 -1.53 15.07 -18.23
CA ALA A 303 -0.76 15.31 -19.45
C ALA A 303 0.60 16.00 -19.21
N SER A 304 0.97 16.18 -17.94
CA SER A 304 2.16 16.94 -17.52
C SER A 304 3.49 16.22 -17.84
N GLU A 305 4.57 17.01 -17.87
CA GLU A 305 5.94 16.48 -18.02
C GLU A 305 6.32 15.51 -16.90
N GLY A 306 5.84 15.72 -15.66
CA GLY A 306 6.08 14.78 -14.56
C GLY A 306 5.50 13.38 -14.82
N VAL A 307 4.36 13.28 -15.50
CA VAL A 307 3.81 11.99 -15.94
C VAL A 307 4.67 11.37 -17.03
N LYS A 308 5.11 12.17 -18.02
CA LYS A 308 5.97 11.69 -19.10
C LYS A 308 7.30 11.17 -18.55
N ALA A 309 7.97 11.96 -17.71
CA ALA A 309 9.21 11.57 -17.03
C ALA A 309 9.04 10.28 -16.23
N PHE A 310 7.91 10.12 -15.52
CA PHE A 310 7.62 8.89 -14.79
C PHE A 310 7.44 7.67 -15.70
N ILE A 311 6.81 7.82 -16.87
CA ILE A 311 6.59 6.72 -17.81
C ILE A 311 7.89 6.37 -18.57
N GLU A 312 8.64 7.39 -18.99
CA GLU A 312 9.89 7.25 -19.77
C GLU A 312 11.06 6.75 -18.91
N ASN A 313 11.02 6.98 -17.60
CA ASN A 313 11.96 6.38 -16.67
C ASN A 313 11.71 4.86 -16.61
N VAL A 314 12.39 4.08 -17.45
CA VAL A 314 12.27 2.63 -17.45
C VAL A 314 13.25 2.05 -16.43
N ILE A 315 12.72 1.39 -15.40
CA ILE A 315 13.54 0.52 -14.55
C ILE A 315 13.68 -0.83 -15.26
N PRO A 316 14.91 -1.29 -15.56
CA PRO A 316 15.14 -2.56 -16.23
C PRO A 316 14.46 -3.72 -15.50
N GLU A 317 13.93 -4.65 -16.27
CA GLU A 317 13.45 -5.92 -15.74
C GLU A 317 14.62 -6.89 -15.56
N SER A 318 14.41 -7.96 -14.77
CA SER A 318 15.37 -9.05 -14.68
C SER A 318 15.66 -9.64 -16.06
N THR A 319 16.93 -9.98 -16.34
CA THR A 319 17.34 -10.62 -17.59
C THR A 319 16.61 -11.94 -17.83
N LEU A 320 16.17 -12.60 -16.76
CA LEU A 320 15.36 -13.82 -16.78
C LEU A 320 13.98 -13.64 -17.40
N CYS A 321 13.43 -12.42 -17.45
CA CYS A 321 12.08 -12.16 -17.97
C CYS A 321 11.94 -12.60 -19.44
N LYS A 322 13.02 -12.55 -20.23
CA LYS A 322 13.02 -12.96 -21.64
C LYS A 322 12.68 -14.44 -21.86
N THR A 323 13.00 -15.32 -20.90
CA THR A 323 12.80 -16.77 -21.00
C THR A 323 11.86 -17.30 -19.91
N CYS A 324 11.26 -16.42 -19.11
CA CYS A 324 10.44 -16.77 -17.97
C CYS A 324 9.06 -17.30 -18.39
N LYS A 325 8.72 -18.54 -17.99
CA LYS A 325 7.45 -19.20 -18.33
C LYS A 325 6.22 -18.54 -17.70
N VAL A 326 6.40 -17.79 -16.62
CA VAL A 326 5.32 -17.07 -15.91
C VAL A 326 5.33 -15.56 -16.20
N TYR A 327 6.10 -15.10 -17.19
CA TYR A 327 6.18 -13.67 -17.53
C TYR A 327 4.80 -13.06 -17.86
N GLN A 328 3.96 -13.79 -18.60
CA GLN A 328 2.62 -13.33 -18.97
C GLN A 328 1.70 -13.08 -17.76
N LEU A 329 2.01 -13.69 -16.60
CA LEU A 329 1.28 -13.49 -15.36
C LEU A 329 1.76 -12.23 -14.62
N CYS A 330 3.08 -12.03 -14.50
CA CYS A 330 3.64 -10.97 -13.65
C CYS A 330 4.07 -9.69 -14.40
N GLY A 331 4.36 -9.77 -15.70
CA GLY A 331 4.85 -8.66 -16.52
C GLY A 331 6.15 -8.01 -16.01
N GLY A 332 7.02 -8.76 -15.34
CA GLY A 332 8.22 -8.20 -14.69
C GLY A 332 7.95 -7.48 -13.36
N GLY A 333 6.70 -7.45 -12.89
CA GLY A 333 6.31 -6.91 -11.59
C GLY A 333 6.29 -5.38 -11.50
N CYS A 334 6.02 -4.89 -10.29
CA CYS A 334 5.91 -3.46 -10.00
C CYS A 334 7.22 -2.73 -10.35
N LYS A 335 7.14 -1.57 -11.01
CA LYS A 335 8.31 -0.73 -11.34
C LYS A 335 9.24 -0.49 -10.14
N ARG A 336 8.68 -0.20 -8.96
CA ARG A 336 9.47 0.00 -7.72
C ARG A 336 10.18 -1.27 -7.24
N TYR A 337 9.63 -2.44 -7.54
CA TYR A 337 10.15 -3.73 -7.09
C TYR A 337 11.13 -4.34 -8.09
N ARG A 338 11.24 -3.79 -9.31
CA ARG A 338 12.14 -4.33 -10.35
C ARG A 338 13.60 -4.34 -9.91
N SER A 339 14.10 -3.24 -9.32
CA SER A 339 15.47 -3.18 -8.79
C SER A 339 15.74 -4.25 -7.73
N PHE A 340 14.74 -4.58 -6.91
CA PHE A 340 14.83 -5.68 -5.96
C PHE A 340 14.74 -7.05 -6.65
N TYR A 341 13.85 -7.24 -7.62
CA TYR A 341 13.69 -8.50 -8.34
C TYR A 341 14.84 -8.83 -9.29
N SER A 342 15.63 -7.83 -9.69
CA SER A 342 16.82 -7.96 -10.53
C SER A 342 18.11 -7.73 -9.75
N GLU A 343 18.05 -7.71 -8.42
CA GLU A 343 19.23 -7.41 -7.58
C GLU A 343 20.33 -8.47 -7.75
N GLU A 344 19.95 -9.73 -7.90
CA GLU A 344 20.88 -10.84 -8.11
C GLU A 344 20.83 -11.31 -9.56
N GLU A 345 21.96 -11.29 -10.24
CA GLU A 345 22.03 -11.76 -11.63
C GLU A 345 21.68 -13.26 -11.69
N GLY A 346 20.79 -13.62 -12.62
CA GLY A 346 20.37 -15.01 -12.79
C GLY A 346 19.39 -15.50 -11.72
N TYR A 347 18.90 -14.64 -10.81
CA TYR A 347 17.89 -15.01 -9.83
C TYR A 347 16.75 -13.98 -9.74
N CYS A 348 15.51 -14.44 -9.72
CA CYS A 348 14.33 -13.60 -9.49
C CYS A 348 13.46 -14.26 -8.42
N PRO A 349 13.20 -13.59 -7.28
CA PRO A 349 12.52 -14.22 -6.16
C PRO A 349 11.06 -14.56 -6.47
N TYR A 350 10.43 -13.76 -7.32
CA TYR A 350 9.05 -13.99 -7.72
C TYR A 350 8.92 -15.11 -8.75
N GLN A 351 9.93 -15.29 -9.63
CA GLN A 351 9.99 -16.44 -10.53
C GLN A 351 10.16 -17.74 -9.74
N ASP A 352 11.10 -17.79 -8.80
CA ASP A 352 11.34 -18.95 -7.93
C ASP A 352 10.05 -19.35 -7.19
N PHE A 353 9.44 -18.41 -6.49
CA PHE A 353 8.17 -18.64 -5.80
C PHE A 353 7.06 -19.16 -6.73
N LEU A 354 6.86 -18.52 -7.89
CA LEU A 354 5.80 -18.93 -8.81
C LEU A 354 6.09 -20.31 -9.42
N TYR A 355 7.33 -20.65 -9.74
CA TYR A 355 7.67 -21.98 -10.27
C TYR A 355 7.43 -23.09 -9.25
N ASP A 356 7.71 -22.84 -7.97
CA ASP A 356 7.48 -23.80 -6.89
C ASP A 356 5.98 -24.04 -6.60
N THR A 357 5.15 -23.01 -6.79
CA THR A 357 3.75 -23.00 -6.32
C THR A 357 2.71 -22.97 -7.44
N TYR A 358 3.14 -22.93 -8.71
CA TYR A 358 2.26 -22.73 -9.88
C TYR A 358 1.13 -23.75 -9.95
N SER A 359 1.44 -25.02 -9.70
CA SER A 359 0.48 -26.12 -9.83
C SER A 359 -0.68 -25.98 -8.83
N GLN A 360 -0.37 -25.61 -7.59
CA GLN A 360 -1.34 -25.37 -6.53
C GLN A 360 -2.16 -24.12 -6.82
N LEU A 361 -1.54 -23.05 -7.32
CA LEU A 361 -2.23 -21.82 -7.69
C LEU A 361 -3.25 -22.05 -8.81
N ILE A 362 -2.90 -22.84 -9.84
CA ILE A 362 -3.83 -23.24 -10.90
C ILE A 362 -4.97 -24.11 -10.34
N GLU A 363 -4.66 -25.08 -9.48
CA GLU A 363 -5.69 -25.92 -8.84
C GLU A 363 -6.73 -25.08 -8.11
N ILE A 364 -6.28 -24.04 -7.38
CA ILE A 364 -7.19 -23.13 -6.67
C ILE A 364 -8.01 -22.31 -7.67
N ALA A 365 -7.36 -21.71 -8.66
CA ALA A 365 -8.02 -20.89 -9.68
C ALA A 365 -9.09 -21.66 -10.48
N ALA A 366 -8.93 -22.97 -10.63
CA ALA A 366 -9.90 -23.83 -11.31
C ALA A 366 -11.11 -24.24 -10.44
N ARG A 367 -11.02 -24.08 -9.11
CA ARG A 367 -12.06 -24.52 -8.15
C ARG A 367 -12.97 -23.41 -7.65
N ILE A 368 -12.53 -22.16 -7.75
CA ILE A 368 -13.28 -20.95 -7.38
C ILE A 368 -13.63 -20.16 -8.63
#